data_AF-A0A166SZ26-F1
#
_entry.id   AF-A0A166SZ26-F1
#
_cell.length_a   1.000
_cell.length_b   1.000
_cell.length_c   1.000
_cell.angle_alpha   90.00
_cell.angle_beta   90.00
_cell.angle_gamma   90.00
#
_symmetry.space_group_name_H-M   'P 1'
#
loop_
_entity.id
_entity.type
_entity.pdbx_description
1 polymer ?
#
loop_
_entity_poly.entity_id
_entity_poly.type
_entity_poly.pdbx_seq_one_letter_code
_entity_poly.pdbx_strand_id
1 'polypeptide(L)'
;MLVGIGVLYTPFSDLVRAITPAYIIICISIVLSMMASGFFIGKYINMYPIESSLVTACHSGLGGTGDVAILSSANRMELMPFSQISTRIGGASMVVIATLLLKMFS
;
A
#
# COMPACT_ATOMS: atom_id res chain seq x y z
N MET A 1 6.81 -11.88 -11.50
CA MET A 1 6.17 -11.10 -12.59
C MET A 1 6.77 -9.71 -12.82
N LEU A 2 7.67 -9.21 -11.97
CA LEU A 2 8.23 -7.86 -12.08
C LEU A 2 9.27 -7.69 -13.21
N VAL A 3 10.00 -8.75 -13.58
CA VAL A 3 11.05 -8.67 -14.61
C VAL A 3 10.48 -8.29 -15.99
N GLY A 4 9.33 -8.84 -16.38
CA GLY A 4 8.72 -8.55 -17.69
C GLY A 4 8.16 -7.12 -17.79
N ILE A 5 7.48 -6.64 -16.75
CA ILE A 5 6.92 -5.28 -16.72
C ILE A 5 8.05 -4.24 -16.56
N GLY A 6 9.05 -4.51 -15.73
CA GLY A 6 10.18 -3.60 -15.52
C GLY A 6 11.02 -3.37 -16.77
N VAL A 7 11.24 -4.41 -17.59
CA VAL A 7 11.98 -4.27 -18.86
C VAL A 7 11.17 -3.53 -19.92
N LEU A 8 9.83 -3.68 -19.95
CA LEU A 8 8.98 -3.10 -20.98
C LEU A 8 8.48 -1.68 -20.66
N TYR A 9 8.21 -1.37 -19.39
CA TYR A 9 7.51 -0.14 -18.99
C TYR A 9 8.33 0.79 -18.08
N THR A 10 9.52 0.39 -17.63
CA THR A 10 10.34 1.21 -16.71
C THR A 10 11.76 1.37 -17.24
N PRO A 11 12.01 2.33 -18.14
CA PRO A 11 13.37 2.61 -18.58
C PRO A 11 14.23 3.04 -17.38
N PHE A 12 15.43 2.47 -17.28
CA PHE A 12 16.35 2.67 -16.15
C PHE A 12 16.67 4.16 -15.91
N SER A 13 16.66 4.97 -16.97
CA SER A 13 16.87 6.42 -16.91
C SER A 13 15.78 7.15 -16.12
N ASP A 14 14.52 6.72 -16.24
CA ASP A 14 13.40 7.38 -15.57
C ASP A 14 13.30 6.91 -14.12
N LEU A 15 13.71 5.68 -13.82
CA LEU A 15 13.84 5.19 -12.45
C LEU A 15 14.85 6.03 -11.64
N VAL A 16 16.02 6.29 -12.20
CA VAL A 16 17.05 7.11 -11.53
C VAL A 16 16.57 8.56 -11.34
N ARG A 17 15.81 9.09 -12.30
CA ARG A 17 15.21 10.43 -12.20
C ARG A 17 14.05 10.51 -11.21
N ALA A 18 13.33 9.42 -10.98
CA ALA A 18 12.24 9.35 -10.01
C ALA A 18 12.75 9.39 -8.56
N ILE A 19 14.01 9.01 -8.31
CA ILE A 19 14.66 9.12 -7.00
C ILE A 19 15.00 10.60 -6.74
N THR A 20 13.97 11.37 -6.42
CA THR A 20 14.11 12.73 -5.91
C THR A 20 13.81 12.76 -4.43
N PRO A 21 14.46 13.65 -3.65
CA PRO A 21 14.13 13.82 -2.23
C PRO A 21 12.65 14.16 -2.02
N ALA A 22 12.05 14.92 -2.94
CA ALA A 22 10.63 15.26 -2.89
C ALA A 22 9.74 14.01 -3.00
N TYR A 23 10.04 13.09 -3.93
CA TYR A 23 9.27 11.86 -4.10
C TYR A 23 9.32 10.97 -2.84
N ILE A 24 10.49 10.84 -2.22
CA ILE A 24 10.67 10.06 -0.99
C ILE A 24 9.80 10.61 0.15
N ILE A 25 9.79 11.93 0.34
CA ILE A 25 8.98 12.59 1.37
C ILE A 25 7.49 12.34 1.12
N ILE A 26 7.05 12.44 -0.14
CA ILE A 26 5.66 12.16 -0.52
C ILE A 26 5.29 10.71 -0.17
N CYS A 27 6.10 9.74 -0.55
CA CYS A 27 5.85 8.33 -0.23
C CYS A 27 5.74 8.09 1.28
N ILE A 28 6.67 8.63 2.07
CA ILE A 28 6.63 8.51 3.53
C ILE A 28 5.35 9.14 4.10
N SER A 29 4.96 10.32 3.62
CA SER A 29 3.75 11.00 4.08
C SER A 29 2.46 10.22 3.78
N ILE A 30 2.39 9.55 2.63
CA ILE A 30 1.24 8.74 2.23
C ILE A 30 1.16 7.49 3.12
N VAL A 31 2.27 6.78 3.33
CA VAL A 31 2.29 5.58 4.18
C VAL A 31 1.91 5.93 5.62
N LEU A 32 2.45 7.04 6.16
CA LEU A 32 2.09 7.50 7.51
C LEU A 32 0.61 7.89 7.63
N SER A 33 0.06 8.57 6.61
CA SER A 33 -1.37 8.93 6.63
C SER A 33 -2.28 7.70 6.53
N MET A 34 -1.91 6.67 5.75
CA MET A 34 -2.59 5.38 5.73
C MET A 34 -2.52 4.64 7.07
N MET A 35 -1.36 4.62 7.72
CA MET A 35 -1.22 3.99 9.03
C MET A 35 -2.05 4.72 10.08
N ALA A 36 -2.06 6.05 10.05
CA ALA A 36 -2.88 6.87 10.94
C ALA A 36 -4.37 6.59 10.74
N SER A 37 -4.85 6.54 9.49
CA SER A 37 -6.26 6.25 9.22
C SER A 37 -6.65 4.83 9.68
N GLY A 38 -5.79 3.83 9.45
CA GLY A 38 -5.98 2.47 9.99
C GLY A 38 -6.04 2.44 11.53
N PHE A 39 -5.19 3.23 12.20
CA PHE A 39 -5.19 3.34 13.66
C PHE A 39 -6.49 3.95 14.21
N PHE A 40 -6.94 5.07 13.63
CA PHE A 40 -8.14 5.78 14.10
C PHE A 40 -9.43 5.01 13.79
N ILE A 41 -9.56 4.49 12.56
CA ILE A 41 -10.75 3.72 12.16
C ILE A 41 -10.78 2.41 12.92
N GLY A 42 -9.65 1.72 13.05
CA GLY A 42 -9.53 0.48 13.84
C GLY A 42 -10.00 0.66 15.28
N LYS A 43 -9.62 1.78 15.91
CA LYS A 43 -10.10 2.13 17.25
C LYS A 43 -11.62 2.37 17.29
N TYR A 44 -12.19 3.00 16.27
CA TYR A 44 -13.63 3.27 16.21
C TYR A 44 -14.47 2.00 16.10
N ILE A 45 -13.96 0.99 15.39
CA ILE A 45 -14.63 -0.31 15.21
C ILE A 45 -14.26 -1.35 16.28
N ASN A 46 -13.67 -0.93 17.40
CA ASN A 46 -13.21 -1.79 18.51
C ASN A 46 -12.21 -2.89 18.11
N MET A 47 -11.41 -2.67 17.07
CA MET A 47 -10.27 -3.52 16.73
C MET A 47 -9.01 -3.04 17.47
N TYR A 48 -8.02 -3.93 17.62
CA TYR A 48 -6.71 -3.54 18.12
C TYR A 48 -6.07 -2.53 17.14
N PRO A 49 -5.87 -1.27 17.54
CA PRO A 49 -5.54 -0.19 16.61
C PRO A 49 -4.15 -0.37 15.97
N ILE A 50 -3.23 -1.03 16.68
CA ILE A 50 -1.90 -1.36 16.16
C ILE A 50 -2.00 -2.42 15.06
N GLU A 51 -2.74 -3.51 15.31
CA GLU A 51 -2.92 -4.60 14.33
C GLU A 51 -3.73 -4.12 13.11
N SER A 52 -4.75 -3.30 13.34
CA SER A 52 -5.52 -2.65 12.27
C SER A 52 -4.64 -1.74 11.42
N SER A 53 -3.81 -0.89 12.04
CA SER A 53 -2.85 -0.05 11.30
C SER A 53 -1.82 -0.86 10.51
N LEU A 54 -1.39 -2.02 11.02
CA LEU A 54 -0.43 -2.89 10.35
C LEU A 54 -1.05 -3.58 9.12
N VAL A 55 -2.29 -4.06 9.24
CA VAL A 55 -3.05 -4.63 8.12
C VAL A 55 -3.31 -3.55 7.05
N THR A 56 -3.65 -2.32 7.46
CA THR A 56 -3.78 -1.19 6.54
C THR A 56 -2.45 -0.82 5.88
N ALA A 57 -1.33 -0.90 6.59
CA ALA A 57 0.00 -0.66 6.02
C ALA A 57 0.34 -1.67 4.92
N CYS A 58 -0.11 -2.92 5.03
CA CYS A 58 0.11 -3.94 4.01
C CYS A 58 -0.46 -3.54 2.64
N HIS A 59 -1.55 -2.77 2.61
CA HIS A 59 -2.11 -2.24 1.36
C HIS A 59 -1.16 -1.30 0.60
N SER A 60 -0.21 -0.65 1.29
CA SER A 60 0.84 0.18 0.66
C SER A 60 1.99 -0.64 0.06
N GLY A 61 2.06 -1.92 0.39
CA GLY A 61 3.11 -2.84 -0.04
C GLY A 61 2.91 -3.32 -1.48
N LEU A 62 3.97 -3.94 -2.02
CA LEU A 62 3.96 -4.58 -3.33
C LEU A 62 3.17 -5.91 -3.28
N GLY A 63 1.85 -5.84 -3.16
CA GLY A 63 0.97 -7.00 -3.10
C GLY A 63 1.37 -8.00 -2.01
N GLY A 64 1.11 -9.29 -2.24
CA GLY A 64 1.40 -10.36 -1.27
C GLY A 64 2.88 -10.48 -0.87
N THR A 65 3.83 -10.05 -1.70
CA THR A 65 5.25 -9.99 -1.32
C THR A 65 5.55 -8.86 -0.35
N GLY A 66 4.86 -7.73 -0.50
CA GLY A 66 4.93 -6.61 0.43
C GLY A 66 4.29 -6.96 1.78
N ASP A 67 3.14 -7.61 1.76
CA ASP A 67 2.45 -8.10 2.96
C ASP A 67 3.37 -8.98 3.82
N VAL A 68 4.05 -9.96 3.20
CA VAL A 68 5.00 -10.85 3.89
C VAL A 68 6.15 -10.03 4.50
N ALA A 69 6.72 -9.08 3.76
CA ALA A 69 7.82 -8.26 4.26
C ALA A 69 7.42 -7.40 5.47
N ILE A 70 6.24 -6.77 5.41
CA ILE A 70 5.72 -5.91 6.49
C ILE A 70 5.39 -6.74 7.73
N LEU A 71 4.63 -7.83 7.57
CA LEU A 71 4.23 -8.68 8.69
C LEU A 71 5.40 -9.43 9.32
N SER A 72 6.37 -9.86 8.51
CA SER A 72 7.61 -10.44 9.00
C SER A 72 8.44 -9.42 9.78
N SER A 73 8.48 -8.16 9.35
CA SER A 73 9.18 -7.09 10.08
C SER A 73 8.52 -6.77 11.41
N ALA A 74 7.19 -6.95 11.50
CA ALA A 74 6.40 -6.75 12.71
C ALA A 74 6.28 -8.01 13.59
N ASN A 75 6.83 -9.16 13.20
CA ASN A 75 6.63 -10.47 13.84
C ASN A 75 5.14 -10.85 14.01
N ARG A 76 4.28 -10.53 13.03
CA ARG A 76 2.82 -10.75 13.07
C ARG A 76 2.30 -11.51 11.85
N MET A 77 2.96 -12.61 11.50
CA MET A 77 2.59 -13.45 10.34
C MET A 77 1.18 -14.08 10.47
N GLU A 78 0.67 -14.19 11.69
CA GLU A 78 -0.71 -14.55 12.01
C GLU A 78 -1.77 -13.66 11.32
N LEU A 79 -1.41 -12.41 10.96
CA LEU A 79 -2.31 -11.47 10.28
C LEU A 79 -2.31 -11.59 8.75
N MET A 80 -1.55 -12.53 8.17
CA MET A 80 -1.42 -12.69 6.71
C MET A 80 -2.75 -12.92 5.98
N PRO A 81 -3.73 -13.69 6.50
CA PRO A 81 -5.04 -13.80 5.85
C PRO A 81 -5.75 -12.45 5.74
N PHE A 82 -5.64 -11.60 6.77
CA PHE A 82 -6.27 -10.27 6.78
C PHE A 82 -5.56 -9.29 5.86
N SER A 83 -4.22 -9.33 5.80
CA SER A 83 -3.46 -8.50 4.86
C SER A 83 -3.81 -8.84 3.41
N GLN A 84 -3.95 -10.14 3.07
CA GLN A 84 -4.32 -10.55 1.72
C GLN A 84 -5.70 -10.05 1.32
N ILE A 85 -6.68 -10.10 2.23
CA ILE A 85 -8.01 -9.54 1.99
C ILE A 85 -7.93 -8.03 1.76
N SER A 86 -7.19 -7.32 2.63
CA SER A 86 -6.97 -5.87 2.52
C SER A 86 -6.33 -5.49 1.18
N THR A 87 -5.28 -6.20 0.77
CA THR A 87 -4.54 -5.95 -0.47
C THR A 87 -5.39 -6.24 -1.71
N ARG A 88 -6.20 -7.31 -1.70
CA ARG A 88 -7.05 -7.67 -2.85
C ARG A 88 -8.27 -6.78 -3.00
N ILE A 89 -9.06 -6.63 -1.94
CA ILE A 89 -10.29 -5.82 -1.97
C ILE A 89 -9.94 -4.33 -2.05
N GLY A 90 -8.97 -3.88 -1.25
CA GLY A 90 -8.45 -2.53 -1.31
C GLY A 90 -7.93 -2.19 -2.72
N GLY A 91 -7.15 -3.09 -3.33
CA GLY A 91 -6.64 -2.89 -4.69
C GLY A 91 -7.75 -2.74 -5.73
N ALA A 92 -8.77 -3.60 -5.70
CA ALA A 92 -9.93 -3.47 -6.58
C ALA A 92 -10.67 -2.13 -6.37
N SER A 93 -10.88 -1.73 -5.11
CA SER A 93 -11.54 -0.47 -4.78
C SER A 93 -10.76 0.75 -5.29
N MET A 94 -9.43 0.73 -5.19
CA MET A 94 -8.57 1.81 -5.69
C MET A 94 -8.69 2.00 -7.20
N VAL A 95 -8.74 0.90 -7.96
CA VAL A 95 -8.91 0.95 -9.42
C VAL A 95 -10.27 1.56 -9.79
N VAL A 96 -11.34 1.16 -9.10
CA VAL A 96 -12.69 1.71 -9.35
C VAL A 96 -12.73 3.21 -9.05
N ILE A 97 -12.21 3.62 -7.89
CA ILE A 97 -12.17 5.04 -7.49
C ILE A 97 -11.30 5.86 -8.46
N ALA A 98 -10.13 5.36 -8.84
CA ALA A 98 -9.25 6.03 -9.80
C ALA A 98 -9.95 6.23 -11.16
N THR A 99 -10.66 5.20 -11.65
CA THR A 99 -11.41 5.29 -12.92
C THR A 99 -12.54 6.32 -12.83
N LEU A 100 -13.26 6.36 -11.71
CA LEU A 100 -14.30 7.37 -11.48
C LEU A 100 -13.73 8.79 -11.43
N LEU A 101 -12.62 8.99 -10.70
CA LEU A 101 -11.96 10.29 -10.61
C LEU A 101 -11.45 10.77 -11.96
N LEU A 102 -10.83 9.88 -12.76
CA LEU A 102 -10.39 10.20 -14.12
C LEU A 102 -11.56 10.63 -15.00
N LYS A 103 -12.69 9.94 -14.94
CA LYS A 103 -13.89 10.31 -15.69
C LYS A 103 -14.49 11.65 -15.24
N MET A 104 -14.29 12.05 -13.99
CA MET A 104 -14.82 13.30 -13.45
C MET A 104 -13.94 14.51 -13.81
N PHE A 105 -12.65 14.28 -14.06
CA PHE A 105 -11.66 15.29 -14.47
C PHE A 105 -11.34 15.31 -15.97
N SER A 106 -11.90 14.37 -16.75
CA SER A 106 -11.81 14.30 -18.21
C SER A 106 -13.07 14.83 -18.86
#